data_AF-A0A383TUF6-F1
#
_entry.id   AF-A0A383TUF6-F1
#
_cell.length_a   1.000
_cell.length_b   1.000
_cell.length_c   1.000
_cell.angle_alpha   90.00
_cell.angle_beta   90.00
_cell.angle_gamma   90.00
#
_symmetry.space_group_name_H-M   'P 1'
#
loop_
_entity.id
_entity.type
_entity.pdbx_description
1 polymer ?
#
loop_
_entity_poly.entity_id
_entity_poly.type
_entity_poly.pdbx_seq_one_letter_code
_entity_poly.pdbx_strand_id
1 'polypeptide(L)'
;MEITISLIFMILGILGAILPLLPGLVFSFLGLFLLVYQDVIELHPVWLIIIALWVVFLKIIDYLLPAYTTKKFGGSKYAIWGSSIGLIIGIIFSPLGFMSIIICPFLGAFIAEYIQRREMKNALKAALGSFAGFLLSNGLNLFTAIGLLALAIYKLWDNPAFKALF
;
A
#
# COMPACT_ATOMS: atom_id res chain seq x y z
N MET A 1 -18.77 -15.56 -13.77
CA MET A 1 -19.02 -15.06 -12.40
C MET A 1 -17.72 -14.93 -11.62
N GLU A 2 -16.77 -15.85 -11.81
CA GLU A 2 -15.53 -15.91 -11.03
C GLU A 2 -14.48 -14.84 -11.39
N ILE A 3 -14.29 -14.57 -12.69
CA ILE A 3 -13.34 -13.54 -13.19
C ILE A 3 -13.69 -12.15 -12.65
N THR A 4 -14.98 -11.83 -12.54
CA THR A 4 -15.46 -10.53 -12.06
C THR A 4 -15.03 -10.27 -10.61
N ILE A 5 -15.09 -11.29 -9.75
CA ILE A 5 -14.68 -11.16 -8.34
C ILE A 5 -13.18 -10.89 -8.28
N SER A 6 -12.38 -11.65 -9.03
CA SER A 6 -10.92 -11.47 -9.06
C SER A 6 -10.54 -10.07 -9.54
N LEU A 7 -11.17 -9.56 -10.61
CA LEU A 7 -10.95 -8.20 -11.10
C LEU A 7 -11.38 -7.14 -10.08
N ILE A 8 -12.49 -7.34 -9.37
CA ILE A 8 -12.90 -6.46 -8.26
C ILE A 8 -11.83 -6.43 -7.18
N PHE A 9 -11.29 -7.58 -6.77
CA PHE A 9 -10.18 -7.64 -5.80
C PHE A 9 -8.94 -6.89 -6.28
N MET A 10 -8.59 -6.99 -7.57
CA MET A 10 -7.44 -6.28 -8.12
C MET A 10 -7.67 -4.76 -8.17
N ILE A 11 -8.88 -4.32 -8.55
CA ILE A 11 -9.25 -2.90 -8.54
C ILE A 11 -9.28 -2.36 -7.11
N LEU A 12 -9.88 -3.10 -6.17
CA LEU A 12 -9.84 -2.77 -4.74
C LEU A 12 -8.41 -2.72 -4.21
N GLY A 13 -7.51 -3.55 -4.73
CA GLY A 13 -6.11 -3.51 -4.36
C GLY A 13 -5.37 -2.26 -4.86
N ILE A 14 -5.68 -1.79 -6.07
CA ILE A 14 -5.16 -0.50 -6.57
C ILE A 14 -5.77 0.65 -5.77
N LEU A 15 -7.09 0.63 -5.54
CA LEU A 15 -7.76 1.62 -4.70
C LEU A 15 -7.19 1.62 -3.29
N GLY A 16 -6.91 0.47 -2.69
CA GLY A 16 -6.26 0.35 -1.38
C GLY A 16 -4.78 0.73 -1.37
N ALA A 17 -4.11 0.76 -2.52
CA ALA A 17 -2.75 1.26 -2.63
C ALA A 17 -2.73 2.78 -2.84
N ILE A 18 -3.75 3.36 -3.47
CA ILE A 18 -3.95 4.82 -3.54
C ILE A 18 -4.46 5.35 -2.20
N LEU A 19 -5.40 4.63 -1.61
CA LEU A 19 -6.03 4.88 -0.32
C LEU A 19 -5.41 3.91 0.69
N PRO A 20 -4.38 4.30 1.46
CA PRO A 20 -3.71 3.43 2.45
C PRO A 20 -4.59 3.10 3.68
N LEU A 21 -5.90 2.98 3.44
CA LEU A 21 -6.95 2.44 4.30
C LEU A 21 -6.88 0.90 4.38
N LEU A 22 -6.53 0.25 3.26
CA LEU A 22 -6.51 -1.20 3.13
C LEU A 22 -5.10 -1.64 2.70
N PRO A 23 -4.66 -2.87 3.03
CA PRO A 23 -3.44 -3.45 2.48
C PRO A 23 -3.60 -3.72 0.97
N GLY A 24 -3.59 -2.66 0.15
CA GLY A 24 -3.98 -2.71 -1.27
C GLY A 24 -3.21 -3.75 -2.07
N LEU A 25 -1.90 -3.84 -1.84
CA LEU A 25 -1.06 -4.83 -2.53
C LEU A 25 -1.47 -6.29 -2.23
N VAL A 26 -1.95 -6.56 -1.00
CA VAL A 26 -2.43 -7.90 -0.63
C VAL A 26 -3.70 -8.25 -1.39
N PHE A 27 -4.63 -7.30 -1.53
CA PHE A 27 -5.84 -7.49 -2.33
C PHE A 27 -5.54 -7.68 -3.82
N SER A 28 -4.59 -6.93 -4.38
CA SER A 28 -4.16 -7.14 -5.77
C SER A 28 -3.55 -8.52 -5.99
N PHE A 29 -2.76 -9.02 -5.03
CA PHE A 29 -2.23 -10.37 -5.09
C PHE A 29 -3.33 -11.44 -4.96
N LEU A 30 -4.28 -11.27 -4.04
CA LEU A 30 -5.41 -12.20 -3.88
C LEU A 30 -6.25 -12.29 -5.16
N GLY A 31 -6.48 -11.16 -5.84
CA GLY A 31 -7.16 -11.16 -7.14
C GLY A 31 -6.39 -11.95 -8.20
N LEU A 32 -5.07 -11.78 -8.28
CA LEU A 32 -4.23 -12.58 -9.19
C LEU A 32 -4.25 -14.07 -8.81
N PHE A 33 -4.14 -14.37 -7.52
CA PHE A 33 -4.17 -15.74 -6.99
C PHE A 33 -5.46 -16.46 -7.36
N LEU A 34 -6.61 -15.79 -7.23
CA LEU A 34 -7.90 -16.34 -7.61
C LEU A 34 -7.98 -16.66 -9.11
N LEU A 35 -7.44 -15.80 -9.98
CA LEU A 35 -7.40 -16.07 -11.43
C LEU A 35 -6.55 -17.30 -11.78
N VAL A 36 -5.45 -17.52 -11.06
CA VAL A 36 -4.61 -18.71 -11.26
C VAL A 36 -5.26 -19.95 -10.66
N TYR A 37 -5.86 -19.84 -9.47
CA TYR A 37 -6.51 -20.96 -8.78
C TYR A 37 -7.74 -21.50 -9.53
N GLN A 38 -8.43 -20.63 -10.28
CA GLN A 38 -9.59 -20.99 -11.10
C GLN A 38 -9.22 -21.45 -12.52
N ASP A 39 -7.91 -21.66 -12.78
CA ASP A 39 -7.36 -22.02 -14.10
C ASP A 39 -7.75 -21.03 -15.23
N VAL A 40 -8.11 -19.79 -14.87
CA VAL A 40 -8.42 -18.72 -15.83
C VAL A 40 -7.14 -18.16 -16.45
N ILE A 41 -6.04 -18.15 -15.69
CA ILE A 41 -4.73 -17.75 -16.18
C ILE A 41 -3.73 -18.87 -15.90
N GLU A 42 -3.00 -19.29 -16.92
CA GLU A 42 -1.85 -20.16 -16.76
C GLU A 42 -0.62 -19.36 -16.28
N LEU A 43 -0.29 -19.57 -15.00
CA LEU A 43 0.93 -19.06 -14.37
C LEU A 43 1.63 -20.22 -13.64
N HIS A 44 2.92 -20.42 -13.92
CA HIS A 44 3.68 -21.46 -13.23
C HIS A 44 3.70 -21.19 -11.71
N PRO A 45 3.49 -22.20 -10.84
CA PRO A 45 3.40 -22.02 -9.39
C PRO A 45 4.60 -21.30 -8.76
N VAL A 46 5.80 -21.49 -9.33
CA VAL A 46 7.02 -20.79 -8.90
C VAL A 46 6.88 -19.26 -9.02
N TRP A 47 6.26 -18.75 -10.08
CA TRP A 47 6.04 -17.31 -10.25
C TRP A 47 5.07 -16.77 -9.20
N LEU A 48 4.05 -17.55 -8.84
CA LEU A 48 3.09 -17.17 -7.80
C LEU A 48 3.77 -17.05 -6.43
N ILE A 49 4.69 -17.97 -6.12
CA ILE A 49 5.51 -17.91 -4.89
C ILE A 49 6.44 -16.70 -4.90
N ILE A 50 7.12 -16.42 -6.03
CA ILE A 50 7.99 -15.24 -6.15
C ILE A 50 7.19 -13.95 -5.91
N ILE A 51 6.00 -13.83 -6.51
CA ILE A 51 5.14 -12.66 -6.32
C ILE A 51 4.69 -12.57 -4.85
N ALA A 52 4.31 -13.69 -4.22
CA ALA A 52 3.93 -13.71 -2.81
C ALA A 52 5.07 -13.22 -1.91
N LEU A 53 6.30 -13.71 -2.14
CA LEU A 53 7.50 -13.25 -1.42
C LEU A 53 7.78 -11.76 -1.65
N TRP A 54 7.57 -11.27 -2.88
CA TRP A 54 7.70 -9.84 -3.21
C TRP A 54 6.68 -8.98 -2.47
N VAL A 55 5.43 -9.43 -2.37
CA VAL A 55 4.38 -8.75 -1.61
C VAL A 55 4.74 -8.66 -0.14
N VAL A 56 5.20 -9.76 0.45
CA VAL A 56 5.67 -9.80 1.85
C VAL A 56 6.86 -8.86 2.04
N PHE A 57 7.83 -8.86 1.12
CA PHE A 57 8.96 -7.94 1.14
C PHE A 57 8.49 -6.48 1.14
N LEU A 58 7.56 -6.10 0.27
CA LEU A 58 7.02 -4.73 0.25
C LEU A 58 6.25 -4.38 1.52
N LYS A 59 5.53 -5.33 2.14
CA LYS A 59 4.91 -5.10 3.45
C LYS A 59 5.94 -4.83 4.55
N ILE A 60 7.11 -5.48 4.50
CA ILE A 60 8.21 -5.18 5.43
C ILE A 60 8.76 -3.77 5.14
N ILE A 61 8.92 -3.42 3.87
CA ILE A 61 9.35 -2.08 3.44
C ILE A 61 8.42 -0.98 3.94
N ASP A 62 7.11 -1.22 4.05
CA ASP A 62 6.16 -0.26 4.62
C ASP A 62 6.48 0.13 6.07
N TYR A 63 7.11 -0.75 6.86
CA TYR A 63 7.56 -0.42 8.21
C TYR A 63 8.97 0.17 8.21
N LEU A 64 9.85 -0.32 7.33
CA LEU A 64 11.25 0.09 7.30
C LEU A 64 11.46 1.47 6.68
N LEU A 65 10.76 1.81 5.60
CA LEU A 65 10.93 3.09 4.90
C LEU A 65 10.58 4.29 5.79
N PRO A 66 9.38 4.39 6.38
CA PRO A 66 9.04 5.48 7.30
C PRO A 66 10.00 5.56 8.48
N ALA A 67 10.42 4.42 9.03
CA ALA A 67 11.38 4.41 10.14
C ALA A 67 12.76 4.92 9.74
N TYR A 68 13.24 4.51 8.56
CA TYR A 68 14.53 4.93 8.03
C TYR A 68 14.54 6.41 7.64
N THR A 69 13.53 6.88 6.91
CA THR A 69 13.43 8.28 6.50
C THR A 69 13.20 9.18 7.72
N THR A 70 12.38 8.78 8.69
CA THR A 70 12.21 9.56 9.94
C THR A 70 13.54 9.76 10.66
N LYS A 71 14.32 8.68 10.84
CA LYS A 71 15.64 8.77 11.47
C LYS A 71 16.60 9.63 10.66
N LYS A 72 16.60 9.48 9.33
CA LYS A 72 17.45 10.27 8.42
C LYS A 72 17.16 11.77 8.50
N PHE A 73 15.90 12.14 8.73
CA PHE A 73 15.48 13.54 8.89
C PHE A 73 15.58 14.03 10.35
N GLY A 74 16.16 13.24 11.26
CA GLY A 74 16.42 13.62 12.65
C GLY A 74 15.26 13.39 13.63
N GLY A 75 14.20 12.73 13.16
CA GLY A 75 13.05 12.36 13.98
C GLY A 75 13.30 11.16 14.89
N SER A 76 12.46 11.02 15.91
CA SER A 76 12.55 9.94 16.89
C SER A 76 11.54 8.82 16.62
N LYS A 77 11.51 7.83 17.51
CA LYS A 77 10.48 6.78 17.48
C LYS A 77 9.07 7.36 17.68
N TYR A 78 8.94 8.51 18.35
CA TYR A 78 7.65 9.15 18.59
C TYR A 78 7.01 9.66 17.31
N ALA A 79 7.77 10.23 16.36
CA ALA A 79 7.26 10.57 15.04
C ALA A 79 6.72 9.36 14.26
N ILE A 80 7.38 8.21 14.34
CA ILE A 80 6.94 6.96 13.67
C ILE A 80 5.63 6.45 14.27
N TRP A 81 5.55 6.36 15.60
CA TRP A 81 4.33 5.95 16.29
C TRP A 81 3.20 6.96 16.12
N GLY A 82 3.53 8.25 16.16
CA GLY A 82 2.60 9.35 15.91
C GLY A 82 2.00 9.31 14.51
N SER A 83 2.80 9.00 13.48
CA SER A 83 2.27 8.85 12.12
C SER A 83 1.37 7.62 11.98
N SER A 84 1.72 6.53 12.67
CA SER A 84 0.94 5.29 12.66
C SER A 84 -0.42 5.47 13.34
N ILE A 85 -0.45 6.12 14.51
CA ILE A 85 -1.70 6.49 15.20
C ILE A 85 -2.49 7.50 14.37
N GLY A 86 -1.80 8.48 13.78
CA GLY A 86 -2.40 9.46 12.86
C GLY A 86 -3.05 8.80 11.65
N LEU A 87 -2.48 7.71 11.13
CA LEU A 87 -3.09 6.93 10.05
C LEU A 87 -4.39 6.25 10.53
N ILE A 88 -4.38 5.62 11.70
CA ILE A 88 -5.58 4.98 12.28
C ILE A 88 -6.70 6.01 12.48
N ILE A 89 -6.36 7.18 13.03
CA ILE A 89 -7.31 8.29 13.18
C ILE A 89 -7.78 8.77 11.80
N GLY A 90 -6.87 8.96 10.84
CA GLY A 90 -7.23 9.34 9.48
C GLY A 90 -8.19 8.36 8.81
N ILE A 91 -8.02 7.07 9.06
CA ILE A 91 -8.93 6.01 8.59
C ILE A 91 -10.33 6.15 9.21
N ILE A 92 -10.43 6.36 10.53
CA ILE A 92 -11.72 6.52 11.23
C ILE A 92 -12.44 7.78 10.76
N PHE A 93 -11.70 8.87 10.53
CA PHE A 93 -12.22 10.13 10.02
C PHE A 93 -12.29 10.17 8.48
N SER A 94 -11.96 9.08 7.79
CA SER A 94 -12.04 8.99 6.32
C SER A 94 -13.43 9.31 5.73
N PRO A 95 -14.57 8.98 6.39
CA PRO A 95 -15.89 9.36 5.89
C PRO A 95 -16.10 10.89 5.81
N LEU A 96 -15.31 11.67 6.55
CA LEU A 96 -15.35 13.14 6.57
C LEU A 96 -14.44 13.76 5.49
N GLY A 97 -13.65 12.95 4.77
CA GLY A 97 -12.87 13.36 3.61
C GLY A 97 -11.56 12.58 3.45
N PHE A 98 -11.23 12.20 2.21
CA PHE A 98 -10.00 11.47 1.85
C PHE A 98 -8.71 12.14 2.32
N MET A 99 -8.71 13.48 2.43
CA MET A 99 -7.53 14.23 2.87
C MET A 99 -7.06 13.87 4.29
N SER A 100 -7.96 13.35 5.14
CA SER A 100 -7.63 12.92 6.50
C SER A 100 -6.57 11.80 6.53
N ILE A 101 -6.62 10.85 5.61
CA ILE A 101 -5.67 9.73 5.56
C ILE A 101 -4.24 10.20 5.24
N ILE A 102 -4.09 11.32 4.54
CA ILE A 102 -2.78 11.89 4.19
C ILE A 102 -2.31 12.88 5.24
N ILE A 103 -3.21 13.74 5.71
CA ILE A 103 -2.88 14.84 6.63
C ILE A 103 -2.70 14.33 8.07
N CYS A 104 -3.53 13.38 8.51
CA CYS A 104 -3.48 12.90 9.90
C CYS A 104 -2.18 12.16 10.26
N PRO A 105 -1.57 11.30 9.41
CA PRO A 105 -0.24 10.75 9.67
C PRO A 105 0.84 11.83 9.82
N PHE A 106 0.79 12.87 8.98
CA PHE A 106 1.74 13.98 9.06
C PHE A 106 1.57 14.76 10.37
N LEU A 107 0.34 15.15 10.69
CA LEU A 107 0.02 15.87 11.93
C LEU A 107 0.30 15.02 13.18
N GLY A 108 -0.02 13.73 13.14
CA GLY A 108 0.25 12.80 14.23
C GLY A 108 1.75 12.66 14.50
N ALA A 109 2.57 12.54 13.45
CA ALA A 109 4.03 12.54 13.57
C ALA A 109 4.56 13.85 14.15
N PHE A 110 4.04 14.97 13.66
CA PHE A 110 4.44 16.31 14.10
C PHE A 110 4.12 16.54 15.58
N ILE A 111 2.87 16.28 16.00
CA ILE A 111 2.41 16.48 17.37
C ILE A 111 3.19 15.55 18.33
N ALA A 112 3.35 14.27 17.97
CA ALA A 112 4.07 13.32 18.81
C ALA A 112 5.54 13.73 19.01
N GLU A 113 6.23 14.14 17.96
CA GLU A 113 7.61 14.59 18.07
C GLU A 113 7.73 15.95 18.79
N TYR A 114 6.78 16.85 18.58
CA TYR A 114 6.74 18.15 19.27
C TYR A 114 6.55 17.98 20.78
N ILE A 115 5.67 17.08 21.22
CA ILE A 115 5.49 16.75 22.64
C ILE A 115 6.79 16.22 23.24
N GLN A 116 7.53 15.39 22.50
CA GLN A 116 8.75 14.76 22.98
C GLN A 116 9.93 15.74 23.08
N ARG A 117 10.17 16.56 22.05
CA ARG A 117 11.38 17.40 21.94
C ARG A 117 11.13 18.88 22.19
N ARG A 118 9.87 19.32 22.22
CA ARG A 118 9.44 20.72 22.38
C ARG A 118 10.10 21.70 21.40
N GLU A 119 10.56 21.22 20.26
CA GLU A 119 11.20 22.05 19.24
C GLU A 119 10.49 21.88 17.89
N MET A 120 9.89 22.96 17.40
CA MET A 120 9.07 22.96 16.18
C MET A 120 9.86 22.55 14.93
N LYS A 121 11.12 23.00 14.81
CA LYS A 121 11.98 22.67 13.67
C LYS A 121 12.26 21.18 13.58
N ASN A 122 12.52 20.52 14.71
CA ASN A 122 12.77 19.09 14.76
C ASN A 122 11.49 18.29 14.50
N ALA A 123 10.37 18.71 15.08
CA ALA A 123 9.08 18.08 14.86
C ALA A 123 8.67 18.11 13.38
N LEU A 124 8.87 19.24 12.70
CA LEU A 124 8.55 19.38 11.28
C LEU A 124 9.43 18.50 10.40
N LYS A 125 10.75 18.49 10.65
CA LYS A 125 11.68 17.61 9.91
C LYS A 125 11.33 16.13 10.11
N ALA A 126 11.02 15.74 11.34
CA ALA A 126 10.62 14.37 11.67
C ALA A 126 9.32 13.97 10.97
N ALA A 127 8.31 14.83 11.00
CA ALA A 127 7.03 14.61 10.34
C ALA A 127 7.18 14.49 8.82
N LEU A 128 7.96 15.39 8.20
CA LEU A 128 8.29 15.32 6.77
C LEU A 128 9.06 14.03 6.43
N GLY A 129 10.00 13.61 7.28
CA GLY A 129 10.73 12.36 7.13
C GLY A 129 9.81 11.14 7.14
N SER A 130 8.95 11.00 8.17
CA SER A 130 8.01 9.88 8.26
C SER A 130 7.03 9.87 7.10
N PHE A 131 6.47 11.04 6.78
CA PHE A 131 5.51 11.20 5.70
C PHE A 131 6.10 10.90 4.33
N ALA A 132 7.34 11.33 4.06
CA ALA A 132 8.03 10.99 2.83
C ALA A 132 8.27 9.47 2.71
N GLY A 133 8.67 8.81 3.80
CA GLY A 133 8.85 7.34 3.80
C GLY A 133 7.53 6.61 3.57
N PHE A 134 6.45 7.08 4.18
CA PHE A 134 5.10 6.56 3.98
C PHE A 134 4.63 6.70 2.53
N LEU A 135 4.80 7.89 1.92
CA LEU A 135 4.44 8.11 0.52
C LEU A 135 5.29 7.26 -0.43
N LEU A 136 6.60 7.12 -0.17
CA LEU A 136 7.49 6.29 -0.97
C LEU A 136 7.10 4.82 -0.92
N SER A 137 6.84 4.27 0.29
CA SER A 137 6.45 2.87 0.42
C SER A 137 5.08 2.60 -0.21
N ASN A 138 4.13 3.51 -0.02
CA ASN A 138 2.81 3.42 -0.63
C ASN A 138 2.88 3.55 -2.16
N GLY A 139 3.77 4.39 -2.68
CA GLY A 139 4.07 4.48 -4.11
C GLY A 139 4.57 3.15 -4.68
N LEU A 140 5.53 2.48 -4.01
CA LEU A 140 6.01 1.16 -4.42
C LEU A 140 4.89 0.10 -4.45
N ASN A 141 4.00 0.13 -3.44
CA ASN A 141 2.82 -0.72 -3.41
C ASN A 141 1.90 -0.45 -4.60
N LEU A 142 1.65 0.82 -4.94
CA LEU A 142 0.80 1.21 -6.06
C LEU A 142 1.39 0.77 -7.41
N PHE A 143 2.68 1.02 -7.63
CA PHE A 143 3.36 0.56 -8.85
C PHE A 143 3.27 -0.96 -9.01
N THR A 144 3.48 -1.70 -7.92
CA THR A 144 3.39 -3.16 -7.95
C THR A 144 1.96 -3.63 -8.20
N ALA A 145 0.96 -3.03 -7.54
CA ALA A 145 -0.45 -3.36 -7.73
C ALA A 145 -0.90 -3.15 -9.19
N ILE A 146 -0.49 -2.04 -9.82
CA ILE A 146 -0.74 -1.77 -11.24
C ILE A 146 -0.04 -2.82 -12.12
N GLY A 147 1.21 -3.16 -11.82
CA GLY A 147 1.96 -4.19 -12.54
C GLY A 147 1.28 -5.57 -12.48
N LEU A 148 0.75 -5.95 -11.31
CA LEU A 148 0.01 -7.21 -11.16
C LEU A 148 -1.29 -7.19 -11.98
N LEU A 149 -2.04 -6.09 -11.98
CA LEU A 149 -3.24 -5.94 -12.82
C LEU A 149 -2.88 -6.04 -14.30
N ALA A 150 -1.84 -5.34 -14.75
CA ALA A 150 -1.39 -5.40 -16.13
C ALA A 150 -1.00 -6.82 -16.55
N LEU A 151 -0.29 -7.56 -15.69
CA LEU A 151 0.06 -8.97 -15.92
C LEU A 151 -1.19 -9.85 -16.02
N ALA A 152 -2.17 -9.66 -15.13
CA ALA A 152 -3.43 -10.38 -15.18
C ALA A 152 -4.18 -10.11 -16.49
N ILE A 153 -4.31 -8.85 -16.91
CA ILE A 153 -4.98 -8.47 -18.16
C ILE A 153 -4.24 -9.05 -19.37
N TYR A 154 -2.92 -8.96 -19.42
CA TYR A 154 -2.13 -9.51 -20.52
C TYR A 154 -2.35 -11.03 -20.68
N LYS A 155 -2.34 -11.76 -19.56
CA LYS A 155 -2.57 -13.20 -19.56
C LYS A 155 -4.02 -13.58 -19.84
N LEU A 156 -4.99 -12.79 -19.37
CA LEU A 156 -6.40 -12.94 -19.73
C LEU A 156 -6.61 -12.77 -21.23
N TRP A 157 -5.95 -11.78 -21.83
CA TRP A 157 -6.04 -11.54 -23.26
C TRP A 157 -5.47 -12.69 -24.09
N ASP A 158 -4.48 -13.42 -23.59
CA ASP A 158 -3.92 -14.58 -24.27
C ASP A 158 -4.86 -15.81 -24.17
N ASN A 159 -5.72 -15.86 -23.15
CA ASN A 159 -6.62 -16.99 -22.93
C ASN A 159 -7.74 -17.05 -24.00
N PRO A 160 -7.88 -18.18 -24.73
CA PRO A 160 -8.91 -18.35 -25.76
C PRO A 160 -10.35 -18.29 -25.22
N ALA A 161 -10.60 -18.72 -23.98
CA ALA A 161 -11.92 -18.65 -23.36
C ALA A 161 -12.37 -17.21 -23.09
N PHE A 162 -11.43 -16.31 -22.80
CA PHE A 162 -11.71 -14.89 -22.63
C PHE A 162 -11.93 -14.19 -23.99
N LYS A 163 -11.15 -14.57 -25.01
CA LYS A 163 -11.38 -14.09 -26.39
C LYS A 163 -12.73 -14.50 -26.94
N ALA A 164 -13.24 -15.69 -26.60
CA ALA A 164 -14.56 -16.16 -27.05
C ALA A 164 -15.75 -15.38 -26.47
N LEU A 165 -15.51 -14.54 -25.45
CA LEU A 165 -16.51 -13.71 -24.79
C LEU A 165 -16.70 -12.33 -25.44
N PHE A 166 -15.86 -11.98 -26.42
CA PHE A 166 -15.86 -10.71 -27.17
C PHE A 166 -15.74 -10.97 -28.68
#